data_AF-A0A3D3EMG1-F1
#
_entry.id   AF-A0A3D3EMG1-F1
#
_cell.length_a   1.000
_cell.length_b   1.000
_cell.length_c   1.000
_cell.angle_alpha   90.00
_cell.angle_beta   90.00
_cell.angle_gamma   90.00
#
_symmetry.space_group_name_H-M   'P 1'
#
loop_
_entity.id
_entity.type
_entity.pdbx_description
1 polymer ?
#
loop_
_entity_poly.entity_id
_entity_poly.type
_entity_poly.pdbx_seq_one_letter_code
_entity_poly.pdbx_strand_id
1 'polypeptide(L)'
;IFVSGGPMLAGRVNGKKTSLSSMFEAVGSYSAGKMTEDEVEEYANRVCPTCGSCSGMYTANSMNCLTEAIGMGLPGNGTIPAVYSERIRLAKQAGMQIMELLANDIKPRDILTKEAFINALTVDMALGCSTNTMLHLPAIAHEAGFELDISAANEISDRTPNLCHLAPAGHTYMEDLNEAGGVYAVMNELSKKGLLHTELITVTGRTVGENIKNCVNLDPNVIRPIEDPFSENGGIAVLRGNLAPDTGVVKRSAVAPEMLRHEGPARVFDSEEDAVKAIRGGKIVPGDVVVIRYEGPKGGPGMREMLNPTSAIIGMGLGSSVALITDGRFSGASRGACIGHVSPEAAVGGNIALVEEGDIIQIDINANTLNFAVSEEEIAVRRAKWRPRKPKITTGYLARYA
;
A
#
# COMPACT_ATOMS: atom_id res chain seq x y z
N ILE A 1 -13.02 4.24 -20.10
CA ILE A 1 -12.90 5.24 -19.02
C ILE A 1 -13.34 4.59 -17.72
N PHE A 2 -12.53 4.68 -16.68
CA PHE A 2 -12.92 4.22 -15.34
C PHE A 2 -13.39 5.44 -14.51
N VAL A 3 -14.51 5.30 -13.81
CA VAL A 3 -15.04 6.32 -12.90
C VAL A 3 -15.16 5.70 -11.52
N SER A 4 -14.33 6.16 -10.59
CA SER A 4 -14.38 5.72 -9.20
C SER A 4 -15.56 6.36 -8.45
N GLY A 5 -15.96 5.76 -7.34
CA GLY A 5 -16.94 6.35 -6.43
C GLY A 5 -16.41 7.53 -5.62
N GLY A 6 -15.09 7.64 -5.45
CA GLY A 6 -14.42 8.65 -4.62
C GLY A 6 -14.21 8.23 -3.16
N PRO A 7 -13.32 8.94 -2.44
CA PRO A 7 -13.10 8.75 -1.00
C PRO A 7 -14.22 9.37 -0.16
N MET A 8 -14.44 8.81 1.02
CA MET A 8 -15.19 9.46 2.10
C MET A 8 -14.38 10.64 2.64
N LEU A 9 -15.07 11.61 3.25
CA LEU A 9 -14.39 12.67 4.00
C LEU A 9 -13.75 12.09 5.26
N ALA A 10 -12.62 12.65 5.71
CA ALA A 10 -12.04 12.25 6.98
C ALA A 10 -13.01 12.51 8.15
N GLY A 11 -13.07 11.54 9.06
CA GLY A 11 -13.79 11.68 10.33
C GLY A 11 -13.16 12.74 11.22
N ARG A 12 -13.87 13.13 12.28
CA ARG A 12 -13.33 14.08 13.27
C ARG A 12 -13.67 13.63 14.69
N VAL A 13 -12.65 13.49 15.52
CA VAL A 13 -12.78 13.19 16.96
C VAL A 13 -11.98 14.24 17.71
N ASN A 14 -12.58 14.84 18.75
CA ASN A 14 -11.94 15.93 19.52
C ASN A 14 -11.33 17.05 18.64
N GLY A 15 -12.04 17.42 17.56
CA GLY A 15 -11.61 18.45 16.61
C GLY A 15 -10.49 18.06 15.65
N LYS A 16 -9.91 16.86 15.78
CA LYS A 16 -8.81 16.37 14.94
C LYS A 16 -9.34 15.46 13.84
N LYS A 17 -8.81 15.62 12.62
CA LYS A 17 -9.11 14.70 11.51
C LYS A 17 -8.60 13.30 11.82
N THR A 18 -9.42 12.30 11.52
CA THR A 18 -9.19 10.90 11.83
C THR A 18 -9.74 10.00 10.73
N SER A 19 -9.47 8.69 10.80
CA SER A 19 -10.03 7.71 9.87
C SER A 19 -10.28 6.37 10.52
N LEU A 20 -10.81 5.42 9.75
CA LEU A 20 -11.08 4.07 10.20
C LEU A 20 -9.86 3.39 10.86
N SER A 21 -8.63 3.66 10.40
CA SER A 21 -7.42 3.09 11.02
C SER A 21 -7.29 3.49 12.49
N SER A 22 -7.63 4.73 12.83
CA SER A 22 -7.57 5.25 14.20
C SER A 22 -8.63 4.63 15.10
N MET A 23 -9.75 4.14 14.56
CA MET A 23 -10.71 3.35 15.34
C MET A 23 -10.09 2.03 15.79
N PHE A 24 -9.33 1.35 14.93
CA PHE A 24 -8.65 0.11 15.33
C PHE A 24 -7.51 0.37 16.32
N GLU A 25 -6.79 1.50 16.20
CA GLU A 25 -5.81 1.95 17.19
C GLU A 25 -6.47 2.29 18.54
N ALA A 26 -7.67 2.88 18.53
CA ALA A 26 -8.47 3.16 19.74
C ALA A 26 -8.83 1.87 20.48
N VAL A 27 -9.27 0.82 19.77
CA VAL A 27 -9.52 -0.52 20.36
C VAL A 27 -8.25 -1.11 20.99
N GLY A 28 -7.10 -0.95 20.33
CA GLY A 28 -5.80 -1.36 20.89
C GLY A 28 -5.45 -0.59 22.17
N SER A 29 -5.69 0.72 22.18
CA SER A 29 -5.43 1.60 23.33
C SER A 29 -6.34 1.31 24.52
N TYR A 30 -7.61 1.00 24.27
CA TYR A 30 -8.57 0.54 25.29
C TYR A 30 -8.13 -0.79 25.90
N SER A 31 -7.70 -1.75 25.06
CA SER A 31 -7.18 -3.04 25.53
C SER A 31 -5.92 -2.89 26.40
N ALA A 32 -5.15 -1.82 26.19
CA ALA A 32 -3.98 -1.46 26.99
C ALA A 32 -4.33 -0.62 28.25
N GLY A 33 -5.61 -0.35 28.52
CA GLY A 33 -6.06 0.47 29.65
C GLY A 33 -5.77 1.97 29.52
N LYS A 34 -5.49 2.47 28.31
CA LYS A 34 -5.11 3.87 28.04
C LYS A 34 -6.26 4.74 27.52
N MET A 35 -7.43 4.15 27.29
CA MET A 35 -8.60 4.80 26.72
C MET A 35 -9.86 4.23 27.39
N THR A 36 -10.89 5.05 27.59
CA THR A 36 -12.18 4.61 28.14
C THR A 36 -13.08 4.03 27.05
N GLU A 37 -14.14 3.33 27.46
CA GLU A 37 -15.15 2.80 26.51
C GLU A 37 -15.88 3.94 25.78
N ASP A 38 -16.25 5.01 26.49
CA ASP A 38 -16.88 6.21 25.91
C ASP A 38 -16.00 6.86 24.83
N GLU A 39 -14.69 6.92 25.06
CA GLU A 39 -13.74 7.44 24.08
C GLU A 39 -13.69 6.55 22.83
N VAL A 40 -13.69 5.22 22.98
CA VAL A 40 -13.75 4.28 21.85
C VAL A 40 -15.07 4.43 21.08
N GLU A 41 -16.19 4.59 21.77
CA GLU A 41 -17.50 4.81 21.16
C GLU A 41 -17.54 6.12 20.37
N GLU A 42 -16.86 7.18 20.84
CA GLU A 42 -16.73 8.42 20.08
C GLU A 42 -16.01 8.17 18.74
N TYR A 43 -14.92 7.40 18.73
CA TYR A 43 -14.26 7.02 17.48
C TYR A 43 -15.20 6.23 16.57
N ALA A 44 -15.88 5.20 17.10
CA ALA A 44 -16.76 4.33 16.32
C ALA A 44 -17.84 5.13 15.57
N ASN A 45 -18.39 6.15 16.22
CA ASN A 45 -19.45 6.99 15.68
C ASN A 45 -18.98 8.10 14.74
N ARG A 46 -17.68 8.42 14.68
CA ARG A 46 -17.18 9.63 13.99
C ARG A 46 -16.10 9.42 12.92
N VAL A 47 -15.47 8.24 12.85
CA VAL A 47 -14.37 8.00 11.89
C VAL A 47 -14.82 7.85 10.43
N CYS A 48 -16.08 7.52 10.18
CA CYS A 48 -16.65 7.28 8.84
C CYS A 48 -17.90 8.16 8.60
N PRO A 49 -17.74 9.48 8.40
CA PRO A 49 -18.86 10.43 8.41
C PRO A 49 -19.71 10.43 7.13
N THR A 50 -19.18 9.92 6.02
CA THR A 50 -19.84 9.96 4.71
C THR A 50 -19.67 8.65 3.95
N CYS A 51 -20.47 8.45 2.89
CA CYS A 51 -20.18 7.38 1.93
C CYS A 51 -18.85 7.62 1.20
N GLY A 52 -18.32 6.56 0.58
CA GLY A 52 -17.08 6.58 -0.18
C GLY A 52 -16.12 5.47 0.25
N SER A 53 -15.02 5.33 -0.48
CA SER A 53 -13.89 4.51 -0.03
C SER A 53 -13.21 5.14 1.19
N CYS A 54 -12.27 4.45 1.84
CA CYS A 54 -11.55 5.00 3.01
C CYS A 54 -10.95 6.40 2.74
N SER A 55 -10.76 7.24 3.75
CA SER A 55 -10.32 8.65 3.56
C SER A 55 -8.82 8.86 3.38
N GLY A 56 -7.97 7.88 3.70
CA GLY A 56 -6.50 7.95 3.59
C GLY A 56 -5.94 7.32 2.30
N MET A 57 -4.62 7.37 2.10
CA MET A 57 -3.94 6.77 0.94
C MET A 57 -3.76 5.25 1.13
N TYR A 58 -4.90 4.55 1.09
CA TYR A 58 -5.03 3.09 1.12
C TYR A 58 -5.25 2.52 -0.28
N THR A 59 -5.49 1.22 -0.41
CA THR A 59 -5.60 0.53 -1.71
C THR A 59 -6.60 1.17 -2.66
N ALA A 60 -7.81 1.48 -2.18
CA ALA A 60 -8.85 2.08 -3.02
C ALA A 60 -8.39 3.41 -3.63
N ASN A 61 -7.87 4.33 -2.82
CA ASN A 61 -7.42 5.63 -3.30
C ASN A 61 -6.12 5.56 -4.09
N SER A 62 -5.21 4.66 -3.71
CA SER A 62 -4.01 4.39 -4.50
C SER A 62 -4.41 3.98 -5.91
N MET A 63 -5.27 2.96 -6.06
CA MET A 63 -5.72 2.51 -7.37
C MET A 63 -6.55 3.56 -8.12
N ASN A 64 -7.35 4.37 -7.43
CA ASN A 64 -8.09 5.47 -8.07
C ASN A 64 -7.14 6.56 -8.60
N CYS A 65 -6.09 6.91 -7.84
CA CYS A 65 -5.05 7.85 -8.27
C CYS A 65 -4.22 7.28 -9.43
N LEU A 66 -3.83 6.00 -9.34
CA LEU A 66 -3.08 5.32 -10.41
C LEU A 66 -3.90 5.16 -11.68
N THR A 67 -5.23 5.08 -11.56
CA THR A 67 -6.13 5.11 -12.72
C THR A 67 -6.03 6.45 -13.47
N GLU A 68 -5.86 7.57 -12.77
CA GLU A 68 -5.54 8.86 -13.42
C GLU A 68 -4.14 8.85 -14.04
N ALA A 69 -3.13 8.40 -13.27
CA ALA A 69 -1.73 8.41 -13.69
C ALA A 69 -1.45 7.55 -14.94
N ILE A 70 -2.10 6.39 -15.03
CA ILE A 70 -1.99 5.48 -16.17
C ILE A 70 -2.82 5.96 -17.39
N GLY A 71 -3.58 7.04 -17.23
CA GLY A 71 -4.36 7.65 -18.30
C GLY A 71 -5.75 7.03 -18.53
N MET A 72 -6.26 6.21 -17.62
CA MET A 72 -7.58 5.55 -17.73
C MET A 72 -8.72 6.27 -16.99
N GLY A 73 -8.38 7.27 -16.17
CA GLY A 73 -9.30 8.11 -15.42
C GLY A 73 -9.25 9.56 -15.89
N LEU A 74 -10.40 10.24 -15.81
CA LEU A 74 -10.49 11.69 -16.01
C LEU A 74 -9.87 12.45 -14.82
N PRO A 75 -9.48 13.73 -15.02
CA PRO A 75 -8.90 14.55 -13.96
C PRO A 75 -9.81 14.60 -12.72
N GLY A 76 -9.25 14.32 -11.55
CA GLY A 76 -9.96 14.27 -10.27
C GLY A 76 -10.67 12.94 -9.97
N ASN A 77 -10.58 11.94 -10.86
CA ASN A 77 -11.13 10.60 -10.61
C ASN A 77 -10.61 9.97 -9.30
N GLY A 78 -9.33 10.14 -9.00
CA GLY A 78 -8.62 9.69 -7.82
C GLY A 78 -9.00 10.40 -6.54
N THR A 79 -9.24 11.72 -6.60
CA THR A 79 -9.21 12.56 -5.40
C THR A 79 -10.55 13.16 -5.03
N ILE A 80 -11.46 13.43 -5.99
CA ILE A 80 -12.74 14.12 -5.70
C ILE A 80 -13.56 13.30 -4.69
N PRO A 81 -13.86 13.82 -3.49
CA PRO A 81 -14.66 13.10 -2.50
C PRO A 81 -16.02 12.64 -3.04
N ALA A 82 -16.49 11.49 -2.55
CA ALA A 82 -17.71 10.82 -3.02
C ALA A 82 -18.96 11.71 -2.88
N VAL A 83 -18.98 12.55 -1.86
CA VAL A 83 -20.12 13.44 -1.54
C VAL A 83 -20.05 14.80 -2.22
N TYR A 84 -18.98 15.12 -2.95
CA TYR A 84 -18.89 16.40 -3.65
C TYR A 84 -19.70 16.36 -4.94
N SER A 85 -20.40 17.45 -5.26
CA SER A 85 -21.16 17.60 -6.52
C SER A 85 -20.29 17.40 -7.77
N GLU A 86 -18.99 17.66 -7.65
CA GLU A 86 -17.96 17.35 -8.64
C GLU A 86 -17.93 15.89 -9.06
N ARG A 87 -18.19 14.94 -8.15
CA ARG A 87 -18.19 13.51 -8.46
C ARG A 87 -19.30 13.15 -9.44
N ILE A 88 -20.49 13.73 -9.27
CA ILE A 88 -21.61 13.56 -10.20
C ILE A 88 -21.30 14.19 -11.56
N ARG A 89 -20.67 15.38 -11.55
CA ARG A 89 -20.24 16.06 -12.77
C ARG A 89 -19.20 15.24 -13.54
N LEU A 90 -18.22 14.66 -12.84
CA LEU A 90 -17.20 13.78 -13.42
C LEU A 90 -17.84 12.57 -14.11
N ALA A 91 -18.81 11.91 -13.47
CA ALA A 91 -19.52 10.78 -14.06
C ALA A 91 -20.25 11.16 -15.36
N LYS A 92 -20.91 12.34 -15.38
CA LYS A 92 -21.54 12.86 -16.59
C LYS A 92 -20.51 13.17 -17.69
N GLN A 93 -19.39 13.81 -17.33
CA GLN A 93 -18.30 14.10 -18.27
C GLN A 93 -17.69 12.83 -18.86
N ALA A 94 -17.52 11.77 -18.06
CA ALA A 94 -17.07 10.47 -18.56
C ALA A 94 -18.02 9.88 -19.61
N GLY A 95 -19.34 10.01 -19.41
CA GLY A 95 -20.34 9.58 -20.40
C GLY A 95 -20.28 10.37 -21.71
N MET A 96 -19.86 11.63 -21.67
CA MET A 96 -19.63 12.42 -22.89
C MET A 96 -18.31 12.02 -23.54
N GLN A 97 -17.23 11.93 -22.75
CA GLN A 97 -15.88 11.63 -23.24
C GLN A 97 -15.77 10.26 -23.91
N ILE A 98 -16.49 9.25 -23.41
CA ILE A 98 -16.44 7.91 -24.03
C ILE A 98 -16.93 7.93 -25.48
N MET A 99 -17.85 8.84 -25.83
CA MET A 99 -18.31 9.01 -27.21
C MET A 99 -17.22 9.62 -28.10
N GLU A 100 -16.38 10.52 -27.56
CA GLU A 100 -15.23 11.05 -28.28
C GLU A 100 -14.14 9.98 -28.48
N LEU A 101 -13.87 9.16 -27.47
CA LEU A 101 -12.92 8.04 -27.62
C LEU A 101 -13.41 7.03 -28.66
N LEU A 102 -14.71 6.72 -28.65
CA LEU A 102 -15.33 5.84 -29.66
C LEU A 102 -15.21 6.43 -31.06
N ALA A 103 -15.49 7.73 -31.24
CA ALA A 103 -15.38 8.40 -32.53
C ALA A 103 -13.96 8.41 -33.08
N ASN A 104 -12.95 8.48 -32.20
CA ASN A 104 -11.53 8.46 -32.56
C ASN A 104 -10.89 7.06 -32.50
N ASP A 105 -11.68 6.01 -32.25
CA ASP A 105 -11.23 4.61 -32.12
C ASP A 105 -10.07 4.40 -31.10
N ILE A 106 -10.09 5.16 -30.00
CA ILE A 106 -9.10 5.04 -28.91
C ILE A 106 -9.52 3.92 -27.96
N LYS A 107 -8.70 2.88 -27.87
CA LYS A 107 -8.95 1.65 -27.10
C LYS A 107 -8.08 1.59 -25.84
N PRO A 108 -8.45 0.79 -24.83
CA PRO A 108 -7.66 0.64 -23.61
C PRO A 108 -6.19 0.26 -23.87
N ARG A 109 -5.91 -0.60 -24.84
CA ARG A 109 -4.53 -1.01 -25.17
C ARG A 109 -3.70 0.07 -25.88
N ASP A 110 -4.34 1.10 -26.42
CA ASP A 110 -3.64 2.27 -26.96
C ASP A 110 -3.11 3.18 -25.83
N ILE A 111 -3.72 3.08 -24.63
CA ILE A 111 -3.37 3.85 -23.42
C ILE A 111 -2.49 3.02 -22.49
N LEU A 112 -2.83 1.75 -22.27
CA LEU A 112 -2.17 0.83 -21.34
C LEU A 112 -0.88 0.26 -21.93
N THR A 113 0.10 1.13 -22.21
CA THR A 113 1.44 0.75 -22.69
C THR A 113 2.42 0.57 -21.53
N LYS A 114 3.59 -0.02 -21.78
CA LYS A 114 4.64 -0.20 -20.75
C LYS A 114 5.00 1.13 -20.08
N GLU A 115 5.15 2.19 -20.86
CA GLU A 115 5.48 3.54 -20.44
C GLU A 115 4.39 4.15 -19.55
N ALA A 116 3.12 3.85 -19.80
CA ALA A 116 2.02 4.28 -18.94
C ALA A 116 2.11 3.63 -17.54
N PHE A 117 2.55 2.37 -17.46
CA PHE A 117 2.80 1.72 -16.18
C PHE A 117 4.04 2.27 -15.47
N ILE A 118 5.06 2.72 -16.20
CA ILE A 118 6.18 3.47 -15.60
C ILE A 118 5.67 4.79 -15.00
N ASN A 119 4.82 5.54 -15.72
CA ASN A 119 4.18 6.74 -15.16
C ASN A 119 3.37 6.40 -13.90
N ALA A 120 2.59 5.32 -13.91
CA ALA A 120 1.82 4.88 -12.76
C ALA A 120 2.73 4.57 -11.56
N LEU A 121 3.82 3.82 -11.75
CA LEU A 121 4.80 3.53 -10.70
C LEU A 121 5.49 4.81 -10.20
N THR A 122 5.85 5.75 -11.07
CA THR A 122 6.40 7.05 -10.65
C THR A 122 5.40 7.80 -9.75
N VAL A 123 4.12 7.84 -10.13
CA VAL A 123 3.09 8.49 -9.29
C VAL A 123 2.82 7.73 -7.99
N ASP A 124 2.88 6.39 -8.01
CA ASP A 124 2.78 5.51 -6.83
C ASP A 124 3.83 5.86 -5.78
N MET A 125 5.09 6.03 -6.24
CA MET A 125 6.22 6.44 -5.41
C MET A 125 6.04 7.85 -4.85
N ALA A 126 5.59 8.79 -5.68
CA ALA A 126 5.42 10.18 -5.30
C ALA A 126 4.30 10.37 -4.26
N LEU A 127 3.21 9.62 -4.36
CA LEU A 127 2.07 9.68 -3.44
C LEU A 127 2.27 8.84 -2.17
N GLY A 128 3.24 7.91 -2.16
CA GLY A 128 3.39 6.94 -1.09
C GLY A 128 2.13 6.09 -0.95
N CYS A 129 1.76 5.41 -2.04
CA CYS A 129 0.56 4.59 -2.15
C CYS A 129 0.58 3.33 -1.26
N SER A 130 -0.41 2.45 -1.45
CA SER A 130 -0.48 1.15 -0.77
C SER A 130 0.46 0.15 -1.42
N THR A 131 1.09 -0.73 -0.64
CA THR A 131 1.89 -1.85 -1.17
C THR A 131 1.09 -2.78 -2.09
N ASN A 132 -0.25 -2.82 -1.98
CA ASN A 132 -1.12 -3.61 -2.85
C ASN A 132 -1.04 -3.19 -4.33
N THR A 133 -0.54 -1.99 -4.64
CA THR A 133 -0.32 -1.57 -6.03
C THR A 133 0.73 -2.46 -6.71
N MET A 134 1.67 -3.04 -5.95
CA MET A 134 2.64 -4.02 -6.44
C MET A 134 2.02 -5.38 -6.80
N LEU A 135 0.74 -5.61 -6.48
CA LEU A 135 -0.02 -6.79 -6.93
C LEU A 135 -0.95 -6.42 -8.09
N HIS A 136 -1.63 -5.28 -7.99
CA HIS A 136 -2.62 -4.87 -8.97
C HIS A 136 -2.00 -4.41 -10.29
N LEU A 137 -0.91 -3.63 -10.26
CA LEU A 137 -0.27 -3.17 -11.50
C LEU A 137 0.25 -4.34 -12.35
N PRO A 138 0.98 -5.33 -11.80
CA PRO A 138 1.38 -6.51 -12.60
C PRO A 138 0.19 -7.30 -13.17
N ALA A 139 -0.89 -7.44 -12.39
CA ALA A 139 -2.09 -8.13 -12.87
C ALA A 139 -2.76 -7.40 -14.04
N ILE A 140 -2.87 -6.07 -13.97
CA ILE A 140 -3.45 -5.26 -15.05
C ILE A 140 -2.52 -5.26 -16.28
N ALA A 141 -1.19 -5.21 -16.08
CA ALA A 141 -0.23 -5.32 -17.17
C ALA A 141 -0.35 -6.66 -17.91
N HIS A 142 -0.49 -7.76 -17.16
CA HIS A 142 -0.70 -9.09 -17.72
C HIS A 142 -1.94 -9.14 -18.63
N GLU A 143 -3.07 -8.59 -18.18
CA GLU A 143 -4.30 -8.48 -18.99
C GLU A 143 -4.14 -7.54 -20.21
N ALA A 144 -3.32 -6.50 -20.07
CA ALA A 144 -2.94 -5.62 -21.17
C ALA A 144 -2.06 -6.33 -22.22
N GLY A 145 -1.43 -7.46 -21.87
CA GLY A 145 -0.70 -8.34 -22.76
C GLY A 145 0.82 -8.33 -22.59
N PHE A 146 1.33 -7.84 -21.45
CA PHE A 146 2.77 -7.87 -21.15
C PHE A 146 3.03 -8.06 -19.66
N GLU A 147 4.23 -8.53 -19.33
CA GLU A 147 4.66 -8.67 -17.93
C GLU A 147 5.31 -7.37 -17.44
N LEU A 148 4.90 -6.91 -16.27
CA LEU A 148 5.53 -5.80 -15.56
C LEU A 148 6.48 -6.37 -14.51
N ASP A 149 7.78 -6.16 -14.71
CA ASP A 149 8.78 -6.57 -13.75
C ASP A 149 8.80 -5.62 -12.54
N ILE A 150 8.42 -6.14 -11.37
CA ILE A 150 8.38 -5.36 -10.14
C ILE A 150 9.77 -5.04 -9.60
N SER A 151 10.85 -5.68 -10.09
CA SER A 151 12.20 -5.31 -9.67
C SER A 151 12.57 -3.89 -10.12
N ALA A 152 11.92 -3.37 -11.17
CA ALA A 152 12.08 -1.99 -11.62
C ALA A 152 11.51 -0.97 -10.61
N ALA A 153 10.68 -1.40 -9.65
CA ALA A 153 10.07 -0.50 -8.68
C ALA A 153 11.13 0.25 -7.83
N ASN A 154 12.23 -0.42 -7.46
CA ASN A 154 13.29 0.23 -6.68
C ASN A 154 14.08 1.25 -7.52
N GLU A 155 14.38 0.95 -8.79
CA GLU A 155 15.03 1.91 -9.69
C GLU A 155 14.16 3.18 -9.88
N ILE A 156 12.84 2.99 -10.04
CA ILE A 156 11.88 4.10 -10.12
C ILE A 156 11.83 4.84 -8.78
N SER A 157 11.80 4.14 -7.66
CA SER A 157 11.81 4.71 -6.30
C SER A 157 13.05 5.56 -6.05
N ASP A 158 14.23 5.13 -6.51
CA ASP A 158 15.51 5.85 -6.30
C ASP A 158 15.58 7.21 -7.00
N ARG A 159 14.86 7.37 -8.12
CA ARG A 159 14.80 8.64 -8.87
C ARG A 159 13.54 9.46 -8.61
N THR A 160 12.57 8.90 -7.88
CA THR A 160 11.26 9.52 -7.69
C THR A 160 11.07 9.96 -6.24
N PRO A 161 11.03 11.28 -5.97
CA PRO A 161 10.83 11.76 -4.61
C PRO A 161 9.40 11.51 -4.13
N ASN A 162 9.24 11.25 -2.84
CA ASN A 162 7.93 11.19 -2.21
C ASN A 162 7.45 12.61 -1.87
N LEU A 163 6.43 13.07 -2.59
CA LEU A 163 5.88 14.43 -2.51
C LEU A 163 4.72 14.56 -1.54
N CYS A 164 4.04 13.46 -1.22
CA CYS A 164 2.86 13.49 -0.34
C CYS A 164 2.98 12.50 0.80
N HIS A 165 2.65 12.94 2.02
CA HIS A 165 2.50 12.10 3.21
C HIS A 165 1.02 12.13 3.67
N LEU A 166 0.18 11.34 3.01
CA LEU A 166 -1.20 11.12 3.43
C LEU A 166 -1.30 10.04 4.51
N ALA A 167 -2.39 10.02 5.28
CA ALA A 167 -2.68 8.95 6.21
C ALA A 167 -2.52 7.57 5.53
N PRO A 168 -1.75 6.64 6.12
CA PRO A 168 -1.27 6.67 7.51
C PRO A 168 0.12 7.31 7.70
N ALA A 169 0.85 7.63 6.62
CA ALA A 169 2.21 8.18 6.66
C ALA A 169 2.26 9.62 7.18
N GLY A 170 1.19 10.40 7.00
CA GLY A 170 1.05 11.73 7.58
C GLY A 170 -0.37 12.02 8.08
N HIS A 171 -0.68 13.31 8.21
CA HIS A 171 -1.94 13.80 8.79
C HIS A 171 -2.92 14.37 7.76
N THR A 172 -2.58 14.30 6.48
CA THR A 172 -3.44 14.74 5.37
C THR A 172 -4.29 13.57 4.85
N TYR A 173 -5.48 13.88 4.34
CA TYR A 173 -6.43 12.92 3.79
C TYR A 173 -6.73 13.25 2.33
N MET A 174 -7.52 12.40 1.67
CA MET A 174 -7.76 12.55 0.24
C MET A 174 -8.45 13.87 -0.13
N GLU A 175 -9.32 14.41 0.73
CA GLU A 175 -9.91 15.72 0.47
C GLU A 175 -8.86 16.84 0.47
N ASP A 176 -7.82 16.74 1.30
CA ASP A 176 -6.72 17.71 1.34
C ASP A 176 -5.90 17.64 0.05
N LEU A 177 -5.62 16.42 -0.44
CA LEU A 177 -4.92 16.24 -1.73
C LEU A 177 -5.76 16.76 -2.89
N ASN A 178 -7.08 16.57 -2.87
CA ASN A 178 -7.97 17.13 -3.86
C ASN A 178 -7.92 18.66 -3.89
N GLU A 179 -8.01 19.29 -2.71
CA GLU A 179 -7.95 20.74 -2.54
C GLU A 179 -6.59 21.33 -2.92
N ALA A 180 -5.50 20.57 -2.73
CA ALA A 180 -4.14 20.94 -3.13
C ALA A 180 -3.89 20.87 -4.66
N GLY A 181 -4.85 20.39 -5.46
CA GLY A 181 -4.74 20.28 -6.92
C GLY A 181 -4.76 18.85 -7.47
N GLY A 182 -4.86 17.85 -6.58
CA GLY A 182 -5.07 16.45 -6.93
C GLY A 182 -3.88 15.77 -7.61
N VAL A 183 -4.13 14.62 -8.23
CA VAL A 183 -3.10 13.79 -8.88
C VAL A 183 -2.37 14.56 -9.98
N TYR A 184 -3.08 15.40 -10.73
CA TYR A 184 -2.47 16.12 -11.85
C TYR A 184 -1.50 17.21 -11.39
N ALA A 185 -1.71 17.82 -10.22
CA ALA A 185 -0.72 18.72 -9.63
C ALA A 185 0.55 17.96 -9.23
N VAL A 186 0.42 16.77 -8.65
CA VAL A 186 1.55 15.88 -8.34
C VAL A 186 2.30 15.48 -9.62
N MET A 187 1.58 15.07 -10.66
CA MET A 187 2.18 14.74 -11.96
C MET A 187 2.89 15.95 -12.58
N ASN A 188 2.32 17.16 -12.46
CA ASN A 188 2.97 18.37 -12.96
C ASN A 188 4.29 18.66 -12.21
N GLU A 189 4.34 18.49 -10.88
CA GLU A 189 5.59 18.58 -10.12
C GLU A 189 6.65 17.57 -10.60
N LEU A 190 6.26 16.32 -10.82
CA LEU A 190 7.15 15.26 -11.31
C LEU A 190 7.67 15.54 -12.74
N SER A 191 6.85 16.18 -13.57
CA SER A 191 7.23 16.55 -14.94
C SER A 191 8.40 17.53 -14.99
N LYS A 192 8.60 18.36 -13.94
CA LYS A 192 9.74 19.30 -13.85
C LYS A 192 11.10 18.60 -13.81
N LYS A 193 11.15 17.34 -13.36
CA LYS A 193 12.35 16.48 -13.39
C LYS A 193 12.36 15.51 -14.58
N GLY A 194 11.40 15.59 -15.51
CA GLY A 194 11.31 14.69 -16.66
C GLY A 194 11.03 13.24 -16.28
N LEU A 195 10.38 12.99 -15.13
CA LEU A 195 10.12 11.64 -14.61
C LEU A 195 8.90 10.95 -15.24
N LEU A 196 8.18 11.66 -16.13
CA LEU A 196 6.96 11.17 -16.76
C LEU A 196 7.10 11.17 -18.29
N HIS A 197 6.58 10.12 -18.92
CA HIS A 197 6.29 10.05 -20.34
C HIS A 197 5.08 10.93 -20.63
N THR A 198 5.31 12.12 -21.20
CA THR A 198 4.29 13.17 -21.35
C THR A 198 3.53 13.09 -22.67
N GLU A 199 4.08 12.38 -23.64
CA GLU A 199 3.55 12.16 -24.98
C GLU A 199 2.43 11.11 -25.04
N LEU A 200 2.21 10.35 -23.96
CA LEU A 200 1.25 9.25 -23.93
C LEU A 200 -0.18 9.75 -23.98
N ILE A 201 -1.01 9.13 -24.81
CA ILE A 201 -2.45 9.41 -24.92
C ILE A 201 -3.20 8.95 -23.66
N THR A 202 -4.26 9.67 -23.29
CA THR A 202 -5.14 9.30 -22.16
C THR A 202 -6.60 9.24 -22.59
N VAL A 203 -7.48 8.84 -21.66
CA VAL A 203 -8.93 8.85 -21.86
C VAL A 203 -9.53 10.24 -22.11
N THR A 204 -8.78 11.33 -21.93
CA THR A 204 -9.25 12.67 -22.32
C THR A 204 -9.10 12.95 -23.82
N GLY A 205 -8.52 12.01 -24.58
CA GLY A 205 -8.15 12.22 -25.98
C GLY A 205 -6.92 13.13 -26.17
N ARG A 206 -6.27 13.53 -25.07
CA ARG A 206 -5.06 14.37 -25.05
C ARG A 206 -3.91 13.62 -24.39
N THR A 207 -2.70 14.09 -24.65
CA THR A 207 -1.49 13.55 -24.05
C THR A 207 -1.42 13.86 -22.54
N VAL A 208 -0.63 13.09 -21.79
CA VAL A 208 -0.35 13.35 -20.36
C VAL A 208 0.15 14.79 -20.15
N GLY A 209 1.09 15.25 -20.97
CA GLY A 209 1.67 16.60 -20.89
C GLY A 209 0.64 17.70 -21.11
N GLU A 210 -0.23 17.56 -22.11
CA GLU A 210 -1.31 18.52 -22.36
C GLU A 210 -2.30 18.60 -21.19
N ASN A 211 -2.57 17.46 -20.56
CA ASN A 211 -3.49 17.36 -19.43
C ASN A 211 -2.95 18.04 -18.17
N ILE A 212 -1.64 17.94 -17.89
CA ILE A 212 -1.04 18.46 -16.63
C ILE A 212 -0.48 19.88 -16.72
N LYS A 213 -0.28 20.42 -17.94
CA LYS A 213 0.43 21.69 -18.20
C LYS A 213 -0.03 22.89 -17.35
N ASN A 214 -1.32 22.98 -17.05
CA ASN A 214 -1.90 24.11 -16.29
C ASN A 214 -2.36 23.71 -14.88
N CYS A 215 -2.04 22.49 -14.43
CA CYS A 215 -2.39 22.01 -13.10
C CYS A 215 -1.35 22.51 -12.10
N VAL A 216 -1.81 23.27 -11.10
CA VAL A 216 -0.92 23.90 -10.12
C VAL A 216 -1.06 23.23 -8.76
N ASN A 217 0.06 23.15 -8.05
CA ASN A 217 0.08 22.83 -6.64
C ASN A 217 -0.45 24.04 -5.84
N LEU A 218 -1.59 23.87 -5.20
CA LEU A 218 -2.28 24.92 -4.44
C LEU A 218 -1.92 24.91 -2.95
N ASP A 219 -1.35 23.82 -2.44
CA ASP A 219 -0.90 23.70 -1.06
C ASP A 219 0.43 22.92 -0.97
N PRO A 220 1.57 23.65 -0.90
CA PRO A 220 2.90 23.06 -0.76
C PRO A 220 3.12 22.22 0.52
N ASN A 221 2.20 22.25 1.49
CA ASN A 221 2.29 21.40 2.68
C ASN A 221 1.68 20.02 2.46
N VAL A 222 0.74 19.89 1.52
CA VAL A 222 0.09 18.63 1.15
C VAL A 222 0.83 17.95 -0.01
N ILE A 223 1.16 18.74 -1.03
CA ILE A 223 2.00 18.32 -2.16
C ILE A 223 3.31 19.08 -2.04
N ARG A 224 4.39 18.41 -1.65
CA ARG A 224 5.69 19.07 -1.56
C ARG A 224 6.22 19.45 -2.95
N PRO A 225 6.87 20.61 -3.11
CA PRO A 225 7.61 20.93 -4.33
C PRO A 225 8.70 19.88 -4.60
N ILE A 226 9.03 19.67 -5.88
CA ILE A 226 10.02 18.67 -6.31
C ILE A 226 11.44 18.93 -5.75
N GLU A 227 11.73 20.17 -5.32
CA GLU A 227 12.98 20.60 -4.70
C GLU A 227 13.03 20.38 -3.18
N ASP A 228 11.89 20.20 -2.52
CA ASP A 228 11.79 20.06 -1.06
C ASP A 228 10.83 18.90 -0.67
N PRO A 229 11.08 17.67 -1.16
CA PRO A 229 10.20 16.53 -0.93
C PRO A 229 10.28 16.01 0.51
N PHE A 230 9.32 15.17 0.93
CA PHE A 230 9.42 14.49 2.23
C PHE A 230 10.58 13.48 2.27
N SER A 231 10.86 12.84 1.13
CA SER A 231 12.00 11.96 0.94
C SER A 231 12.47 12.03 -0.50
N GLU A 232 13.78 11.87 -0.71
CA GLU A 232 14.38 11.78 -2.06
C GLU A 232 14.03 10.47 -2.76
N ASN A 233 13.69 9.43 -1.98
CA ASN A 233 13.23 8.15 -2.50
C ASN A 233 11.71 8.04 -2.48
N GLY A 234 11.19 7.10 -3.25
CA GLY A 234 9.77 6.77 -3.33
C GLY A 234 9.21 6.19 -2.04
N GLY A 235 7.88 6.27 -1.88
CA GLY A 235 7.19 5.82 -0.68
C GLY A 235 7.07 4.29 -0.51
N ILE A 236 7.45 3.49 -1.52
CA ILE A 236 7.45 2.03 -1.49
C ILE A 236 8.88 1.51 -1.72
N ALA A 237 9.21 0.39 -1.06
CA ALA A 237 10.42 -0.36 -1.29
C ALA A 237 10.10 -1.86 -1.48
N VAL A 238 10.78 -2.48 -2.45
CA VAL A 238 10.74 -3.93 -2.69
C VAL A 238 12.01 -4.54 -2.11
N LEU A 239 11.87 -5.41 -1.12
CA LEU A 239 12.96 -6.09 -0.44
C LEU A 239 13.22 -7.47 -1.05
N ARG A 240 14.49 -7.88 -1.08
CA ARG A 240 14.90 -9.23 -1.48
C ARG A 240 15.96 -9.79 -0.54
N GLY A 241 16.12 -11.10 -0.49
CA GLY A 241 17.18 -11.74 0.27
C GLY A 241 16.87 -13.21 0.50
N ASN A 242 17.59 -13.86 1.41
CA ASN A 242 17.37 -15.27 1.66
C ASN A 242 15.97 -15.53 2.25
N LEU A 243 15.37 -14.62 3.01
CA LEU A 243 14.02 -14.81 3.55
C LEU A 243 12.94 -14.58 2.47
N ALA A 244 13.17 -13.62 1.59
CA ALA A 244 12.26 -13.25 0.49
C ALA A 244 12.98 -13.27 -0.87
N PRO A 245 13.22 -14.46 -1.46
CA PRO A 245 13.96 -14.56 -2.72
C PRO A 245 13.30 -13.80 -3.88
N ASP A 246 11.97 -13.85 -3.97
CA ASP A 246 11.24 -13.26 -5.09
C ASP A 246 10.81 -11.83 -4.80
N THR A 247 10.23 -11.58 -3.62
CA THR A 247 9.76 -10.24 -3.23
C THR A 247 9.37 -10.21 -1.76
N GLY A 248 9.57 -9.06 -1.13
CA GLY A 248 8.82 -8.56 0.01
C GLY A 248 8.56 -7.07 -0.23
N VAL A 249 7.44 -6.54 0.26
CA VAL A 249 7.06 -5.15 -0.04
C VAL A 249 6.75 -4.41 1.25
N VAL A 250 7.30 -3.20 1.37
CA VAL A 250 7.09 -2.32 2.52
C VAL A 250 6.78 -0.90 2.07
N LYS A 251 5.86 -0.24 2.78
CA LYS A 251 5.57 1.18 2.59
C LYS A 251 6.61 2.02 3.34
N ARG A 252 7.74 2.30 2.69
CA ARG A 252 8.88 3.04 3.26
C ARG A 252 8.48 4.38 3.88
N SER A 253 7.55 5.13 3.27
CA SER A 253 7.11 6.43 3.79
C SER A 253 6.35 6.37 5.12
N ALA A 254 5.88 5.19 5.52
CA ALA A 254 5.19 4.98 6.80
C ALA A 254 6.10 4.34 7.87
N VAL A 255 7.39 4.12 7.59
CA VAL A 255 8.35 3.51 8.52
C VAL A 255 9.09 4.60 9.30
N ALA A 256 9.20 4.43 10.62
CA ALA A 256 9.98 5.33 11.46
C ALA A 256 11.48 5.25 11.09
N PRO A 257 12.25 6.36 11.13
CA PRO A 257 13.67 6.37 10.74
C PRO A 257 14.51 5.29 11.42
N GLU A 258 14.29 5.06 12.72
CA GLU A 258 14.96 4.04 13.53
C GLU A 258 14.63 2.60 13.13
N MET A 259 13.54 2.37 12.40
CA MET A 259 13.09 1.07 11.91
C MET A 259 13.43 0.81 10.44
N LEU A 260 14.10 1.76 9.76
CA LEU A 260 14.61 1.54 8.39
C LEU A 260 15.69 0.45 8.33
N ARG A 261 16.37 0.23 9.46
CA ARG A 261 17.25 -0.92 9.70
C ARG A 261 16.86 -1.53 11.03
N HIS A 262 16.53 -2.81 11.01
CA HIS A 262 16.08 -3.52 12.19
C HIS A 262 16.61 -4.95 12.17
N GLU A 263 17.10 -5.39 13.32
CA GLU A 263 17.59 -6.75 13.52
C GLU A 263 17.07 -7.26 14.86
N GLY A 264 16.47 -8.45 14.87
CA GLY A 264 15.76 -8.94 16.04
C GLY A 264 15.33 -10.41 15.96
N PRO A 265 15.04 -11.03 17.11
CA PRO A 265 14.59 -12.42 17.16
C PRO A 265 13.18 -12.59 16.58
N ALA A 266 12.99 -13.66 15.82
CA ALA A 266 11.71 -14.02 15.22
C ALA A 266 10.71 -14.51 16.28
N ARG A 267 9.49 -13.99 16.22
CA ARG A 267 8.31 -14.50 16.93
C ARG A 267 7.35 -15.09 15.89
N VAL A 268 7.26 -16.41 15.82
CA VAL A 268 6.67 -17.12 14.67
C VAL A 268 5.25 -17.59 14.93
N PHE A 269 4.34 -17.23 14.03
CA PHE A 269 2.91 -17.56 14.10
C PHE A 269 2.40 -18.12 12.77
N ASP A 270 1.56 -19.14 12.85
CA ASP A 270 0.97 -19.83 11.69
C ASP A 270 -0.43 -19.29 11.31
N SER A 271 -0.89 -18.25 12.02
CA SER A 271 -2.17 -17.60 11.80
C SER A 271 -2.14 -16.17 12.30
N GLU A 272 -2.91 -15.29 11.67
CA GLU A 272 -3.19 -13.94 12.17
C GLU A 272 -3.70 -13.97 13.62
N GLU A 273 -4.61 -14.89 13.91
CA GLU A 273 -5.30 -14.98 15.19
C GLU A 273 -4.35 -15.26 16.36
N ASP A 274 -3.38 -16.16 16.17
CA ASP A 274 -2.37 -16.48 17.18
C ASP A 274 -1.40 -15.31 17.40
N ALA A 275 -1.00 -14.61 16.33
CA ALA A 275 -0.14 -13.44 16.42
C ALA A 275 -0.83 -12.31 17.21
N VAL A 276 -2.09 -11.99 16.90
CA VAL A 276 -2.88 -10.98 17.62
C VAL A 276 -3.03 -11.34 19.10
N LYS A 277 -3.27 -12.61 19.42
CA LYS A 277 -3.36 -13.09 20.80
C LYS A 277 -2.04 -12.91 21.55
N ALA A 278 -0.90 -13.19 20.91
CA ALA A 278 0.42 -13.00 21.52
C ALA A 278 0.76 -11.53 21.75
N ILE A 279 0.45 -10.67 20.76
CA ILE A 279 0.63 -9.22 20.86
C ILE A 279 -0.18 -8.69 22.04
N ARG A 280 -1.51 -8.84 22.03
CA ARG A 280 -2.39 -8.34 23.09
C ARG A 280 -2.10 -8.95 24.47
N GLY A 281 -1.59 -10.18 24.50
CA GLY A 281 -1.16 -10.86 25.71
C GLY A 281 0.18 -10.38 26.28
N GLY A 282 0.84 -9.38 25.67
CA GLY A 282 2.11 -8.83 26.16
C GLY A 282 3.31 -9.75 25.96
N LYS A 283 3.23 -10.70 25.02
CA LYS A 283 4.33 -11.65 24.73
C LYS A 283 5.36 -11.11 23.74
N ILE A 284 5.02 -10.03 23.05
CA ILE A 284 5.88 -9.34 22.09
C ILE A 284 6.52 -8.14 22.77
N VAL A 285 7.83 -8.00 22.62
CA VAL A 285 8.62 -6.95 23.28
C VAL A 285 9.38 -6.11 22.25
N PRO A 286 9.85 -4.90 22.62
CA PRO A 286 10.70 -4.09 21.75
C PRO A 286 11.91 -4.88 21.23
N GLY A 287 12.18 -4.79 19.93
CA GLY A 287 13.25 -5.55 19.26
C GLY A 287 12.77 -6.83 18.56
N ASP A 288 11.56 -7.32 18.85
CA ASP A 288 11.04 -8.54 18.21
C ASP A 288 10.69 -8.32 16.73
N VAL A 289 10.82 -9.39 15.94
CA VAL A 289 10.30 -9.48 14.57
C VAL A 289 9.19 -10.52 14.51
N VAL A 290 7.94 -10.08 14.40
CA VAL A 290 6.78 -10.98 14.34
C VAL A 290 6.61 -11.50 12.91
N VAL A 291 6.68 -12.81 12.74
CA VAL A 291 6.53 -13.50 11.46
C VAL A 291 5.20 -14.24 11.44
N ILE A 292 4.27 -13.82 10.58
CA ILE A 292 2.95 -14.43 10.39
C ILE A 292 2.93 -15.14 9.04
N ARG A 293 2.89 -16.47 9.06
CA ARG A 293 3.01 -17.30 7.85
C ARG A 293 1.73 -18.10 7.57
N TYR A 294 1.64 -18.63 6.35
CA TYR A 294 0.45 -19.32 5.82
C TYR A 294 -0.75 -18.39 5.67
N GLU A 295 -0.49 -17.12 5.36
CA GLU A 295 -1.52 -16.12 5.04
C GLU A 295 -1.43 -15.67 3.57
N GLY A 296 -0.55 -16.29 2.78
CA GLY A 296 -0.39 -16.08 1.34
C GLY A 296 -1.57 -16.57 0.49
N PRO A 297 -1.46 -16.46 -0.86
CA PRO A 297 -2.52 -16.84 -1.79
C PRO A 297 -3.08 -18.26 -1.55
N LYS A 298 -2.20 -19.25 -1.36
CA LYS A 298 -2.59 -20.64 -1.12
C LYS A 298 -2.76 -20.96 0.36
N GLY A 299 -1.92 -20.39 1.21
CA GLY A 299 -1.89 -20.67 2.65
C GLY A 299 -3.13 -20.18 3.40
N GLY A 300 -3.58 -18.96 3.09
CA GLY A 300 -4.72 -18.32 3.75
C GLY A 300 -6.00 -19.17 3.67
N PRO A 301 -6.52 -19.47 2.47
CA PRO A 301 -6.19 -18.95 1.13
C PRO A 301 -6.76 -17.53 0.86
N GLY A 302 -6.36 -16.92 -0.26
CA GLY A 302 -6.87 -15.61 -0.70
C GLY A 302 -5.98 -14.42 -0.32
N MET A 303 -4.79 -14.67 0.24
CA MET A 303 -3.82 -13.65 0.62
C MET A 303 -4.45 -12.57 1.51
N ARG A 304 -4.81 -12.91 2.76
CA ARG A 304 -5.59 -12.02 3.63
C ARG A 304 -4.88 -10.68 3.86
N GLU A 305 -5.67 -9.60 3.95
CA GLU A 305 -5.17 -8.29 4.36
C GLU A 305 -5.35 -8.13 5.87
N MET A 306 -4.25 -8.28 6.60
CA MET A 306 -4.26 -8.24 8.07
C MET A 306 -4.10 -6.81 8.56
N LEU A 307 -5.13 -6.32 9.26
CA LEU A 307 -5.13 -5.03 9.95
C LEU A 307 -4.99 -5.19 11.47
N ASN A 308 -5.46 -6.31 12.02
CA ASN A 308 -5.46 -6.50 13.47
C ASN A 308 -4.06 -6.55 14.08
N PRO A 309 -3.08 -7.29 13.50
CA PRO A 309 -1.72 -7.32 14.06
C PRO A 309 -1.07 -5.93 14.06
N THR A 310 -1.21 -5.19 12.97
CA THR A 310 -0.60 -3.87 12.79
C THR A 310 -1.20 -2.87 13.78
N SER A 311 -2.53 -2.80 13.89
CA SER A 311 -3.19 -1.90 14.84
C SER A 311 -2.93 -2.29 16.30
N ALA A 312 -2.79 -3.59 16.60
CA ALA A 312 -2.43 -4.05 17.95
C ALA A 312 -1.02 -3.62 18.34
N ILE A 313 -0.02 -3.76 17.46
CA ILE A 313 1.36 -3.29 17.68
C ILE A 313 1.38 -1.78 17.95
N ILE A 314 0.67 -0.98 17.14
CA ILE A 314 0.59 0.48 17.33
C ILE A 314 -0.11 0.83 18.65
N GLY A 315 -1.27 0.24 18.94
CA GLY A 315 -2.01 0.51 20.18
C GLY A 315 -1.25 0.13 21.45
N MET A 316 -0.38 -0.87 21.36
CA MET A 316 0.53 -1.24 22.45
C MET A 316 1.76 -0.34 22.58
N GLY A 317 1.99 0.57 21.63
CA GLY A 317 3.14 1.47 21.63
C GLY A 317 4.43 0.83 21.12
N LEU A 318 4.33 -0.25 20.34
CA LEU A 318 5.48 -1.02 19.82
C LEU A 318 5.84 -0.64 18.36
N GLY A 319 5.12 0.32 17.76
CA GLY A 319 5.23 0.68 16.34
C GLY A 319 6.61 1.12 15.83
N SER A 320 7.45 1.65 16.72
CA SER A 320 8.81 2.08 16.41
C SER A 320 9.90 1.13 16.91
N SER A 321 9.52 -0.07 17.37
CA SER A 321 10.48 -1.04 17.91
C SER A 321 10.22 -2.50 17.52
N VAL A 322 9.09 -2.81 16.89
CA VAL A 322 8.74 -4.16 16.44
C VAL A 322 8.45 -4.15 14.94
N ALA A 323 9.00 -5.12 14.22
CA ALA A 323 8.70 -5.34 12.81
C ALA A 323 7.67 -6.46 12.63
N LEU A 324 6.89 -6.39 11.55
CA LEU A 324 5.92 -7.42 11.15
C LEU A 324 6.28 -7.94 9.76
N ILE A 325 6.27 -9.26 9.58
CA ILE A 325 6.57 -9.93 8.30
C ILE A 325 5.47 -10.94 7.98
N THR A 326 5.02 -11.00 6.73
CA THR A 326 4.08 -12.03 6.28
C THR A 326 4.19 -12.38 4.80
N ASP A 327 3.79 -13.62 4.47
CA ASP A 327 3.49 -14.05 3.09
C ASP A 327 2.10 -13.60 2.61
N GLY A 328 1.26 -13.09 3.51
CA GLY A 328 0.00 -12.41 3.20
C GLY A 328 0.17 -10.93 2.87
N ARG A 329 -0.82 -10.11 3.23
CA ARG A 329 -0.80 -8.65 3.03
C ARG A 329 -1.01 -7.96 4.38
N PHE A 330 -0.35 -6.84 4.59
CA PHE A 330 -0.71 -5.91 5.66
C PHE A 330 -1.58 -4.79 5.11
N SER A 331 -2.49 -4.29 5.94
CA SER A 331 -3.37 -3.23 5.49
C SER A 331 -2.60 -1.96 5.15
N GLY A 332 -3.05 -1.23 4.14
CA GLY A 332 -2.52 0.10 3.80
C GLY A 332 -2.58 1.13 4.95
N ALA A 333 -3.31 0.82 6.04
CA ALA A 333 -3.38 1.57 7.30
C ALA A 333 -2.19 1.38 8.25
N SER A 334 -1.25 0.51 7.89
CA SER A 334 -0.11 0.19 8.74
C SER A 334 0.87 1.37 8.86
N ARG A 335 1.30 1.64 10.08
CA ARG A 335 2.50 2.43 10.40
C ARG A 335 3.59 1.47 10.87
N GLY A 336 4.85 1.82 10.61
CA GLY A 336 6.01 1.01 11.01
C GLY A 336 6.45 -0.03 9.97
N ALA A 337 7.46 -0.81 10.31
CA ALA A 337 8.09 -1.79 9.44
C ALA A 337 7.21 -3.04 9.26
N CYS A 338 6.21 -2.93 8.39
CA CYS A 338 5.28 -4.01 8.04
C CYS A 338 5.58 -4.51 6.62
N ILE A 339 6.27 -5.64 6.51
CA ILE A 339 6.69 -6.24 5.26
C ILE A 339 5.71 -7.34 4.87
N GLY A 340 4.94 -7.10 3.82
CA GLY A 340 4.03 -8.10 3.25
C GLY A 340 4.61 -8.74 1.99
N HIS A 341 3.81 -9.63 1.40
CA HIS A 341 4.07 -10.22 0.09
C HIS A 341 5.36 -11.05 0.05
N VAL A 342 5.82 -11.58 1.18
CA VAL A 342 7.02 -12.41 1.19
C VAL A 342 6.81 -13.64 0.31
N SER A 343 7.62 -13.72 -0.75
CA SER A 343 7.54 -14.77 -1.76
C SER A 343 8.88 -15.49 -1.94
N PRO A 344 8.87 -16.83 -2.11
CA PRO A 344 7.69 -17.71 -2.15
C PRO A 344 6.94 -17.82 -0.80
N GLU A 345 5.61 -18.01 -0.85
CA GLU A 345 4.79 -18.11 0.37
C GLU A 345 5.08 -19.40 1.17
N ALA A 346 4.66 -19.45 2.44
CA ALA A 346 4.94 -20.59 3.29
C ALA A 346 4.26 -21.88 2.83
N ALA A 347 3.07 -21.77 2.22
CA ALA A 347 2.29 -22.92 1.78
C ALA A 347 2.95 -23.71 0.64
N VAL A 348 3.87 -23.07 -0.12
CA VAL A 348 4.64 -23.70 -1.19
C VAL A 348 6.09 -23.99 -0.79
N GLY A 349 6.42 -23.84 0.51
CA GLY A 349 7.74 -24.15 1.05
C GLY A 349 8.79 -23.06 0.81
N GLY A 350 8.37 -21.81 0.65
CA GLY A 350 9.28 -20.66 0.67
C GLY A 350 10.02 -20.50 2.00
N ASN A 351 11.05 -19.67 2.02
CA ASN A 351 11.97 -19.59 3.16
C ASN A 351 11.29 -19.09 4.44
N ILE A 352 10.23 -18.30 4.33
CA ILE A 352 9.36 -17.91 5.44
C ILE A 352 8.72 -19.11 6.18
N ALA A 353 8.50 -20.25 5.50
CA ALA A 353 8.03 -21.48 6.16
C ALA A 353 9.09 -22.13 7.06
N LEU A 354 10.36 -21.78 6.88
CA LEU A 354 11.52 -22.40 7.53
C LEU A 354 12.04 -21.56 8.70
N VAL A 355 11.46 -20.40 8.95
CA VAL A 355 11.76 -19.57 10.12
C VAL A 355 11.27 -20.29 11.38
N GLU A 356 12.15 -20.36 12.37
CA GLU A 356 11.90 -20.91 13.70
C GLU A 356 11.96 -19.81 14.76
N GLU A 357 11.34 -20.07 15.91
CA GLU A 357 11.31 -19.12 17.02
C GLU A 357 12.72 -18.74 17.47
N GLY A 358 13.01 -17.44 17.55
CA GLY A 358 14.31 -16.93 17.99
C GLY A 358 15.37 -16.78 16.89
N ASP A 359 15.12 -17.22 15.66
CA ASP A 359 16.00 -16.91 14.52
C ASP A 359 16.17 -15.39 14.38
N ILE A 360 17.37 -14.91 14.08
CA ILE A 360 17.60 -13.47 13.90
C ILE A 360 17.19 -13.06 12.50
N ILE A 361 16.23 -12.14 12.39
CA ILE A 361 15.80 -11.52 11.13
C ILE A 361 16.53 -10.21 10.94
N GLN A 362 17.00 -9.96 9.72
CA GLN A 362 17.75 -8.77 9.32
C GLN A 362 16.99 -8.02 8.23
N ILE A 363 16.51 -6.83 8.56
CA ILE A 363 15.75 -5.95 7.68
C ILE A 363 16.60 -4.70 7.41
N ASP A 364 16.95 -4.45 6.15
CA ASP A 364 17.54 -3.17 5.73
C ASP A 364 16.75 -2.62 4.54
N ILE A 365 15.82 -1.71 4.84
CA ILE A 365 14.93 -1.08 3.85
C ILE A 365 15.74 -0.15 2.93
N ASN A 366 16.80 0.47 3.43
CA ASN A 366 17.64 1.35 2.60
C ASN A 366 18.48 0.54 1.60
N ALA A 367 18.93 -0.65 1.99
CA ALA A 367 19.63 -1.57 1.10
C ALA A 367 18.69 -2.47 0.28
N ASN A 368 17.37 -2.34 0.47
CA ASN A 368 16.36 -3.20 -0.14
C ASN A 368 16.57 -4.71 0.17
N THR A 369 17.02 -5.04 1.39
CA THR A 369 17.31 -6.43 1.79
C THR A 369 16.43 -6.96 2.92
N LEU A 370 16.09 -8.25 2.83
CA LEU A 370 15.37 -9.00 3.85
C LEU A 370 15.94 -10.41 4.01
N ASN A 371 16.62 -10.65 5.12
CA ASN A 371 17.32 -11.91 5.40
C ASN A 371 16.98 -12.46 6.79
N PHE A 372 17.36 -13.72 7.04
CA PHE A 372 17.54 -14.26 8.38
C PHE A 372 18.93 -14.90 8.53
N ALA A 373 19.49 -14.83 9.72
CA ALA A 373 20.85 -15.29 10.04
C ALA A 373 20.87 -16.80 10.33
N VAL A 374 20.54 -17.61 9.32
CA VAL A 374 20.61 -19.08 9.37
C VAL A 374 21.46 -19.55 8.18
N SER A 375 22.33 -20.53 8.41
CA SER A 375 23.23 -21.02 7.35
C SER A 375 22.46 -21.80 6.29
N GLU A 376 22.99 -21.84 5.07
CA GLU A 376 22.37 -22.58 3.95
C GLU A 376 22.23 -24.08 4.26
N GLU A 377 23.15 -24.66 5.02
CA GLU A 377 23.06 -26.06 5.47
C GLU A 377 21.85 -26.29 6.38
N GLU A 378 21.60 -25.40 7.34
CA GLU A 378 20.46 -25.51 8.25
C GLU A 378 19.14 -25.23 7.50
N ILE A 379 19.13 -24.26 6.57
CA ILE A 379 17.98 -24.03 5.68
C ILE A 379 17.65 -25.31 4.89
N ALA A 380 18.66 -25.99 4.34
CA ALA A 380 18.48 -27.24 3.60
C ALA A 380 17.91 -28.36 4.50
N VAL A 381 18.40 -28.48 5.74
CA VAL A 381 17.89 -29.44 6.73
C VAL A 381 16.43 -29.16 7.06
N ARG A 382 16.07 -27.90 7.33
CA ARG A 382 14.69 -27.49 7.63
C ARG A 382 13.77 -27.73 6.43
N ARG A 383 14.22 -27.41 5.21
CA ARG A 383 13.48 -27.66 3.97
C ARG A 383 13.20 -29.14 3.74
N ALA A 384 14.17 -30.02 4.00
CA ALA A 384 13.99 -31.46 3.85
C ALA A 384 12.94 -32.03 4.84
N LYS A 385 12.78 -31.39 6.00
CA LYS A 385 11.77 -31.73 7.01
C LYS A 385 10.40 -31.11 6.72
N TRP A 386 10.35 -30.01 5.96
CA TRP A 386 9.09 -29.33 5.64
C TRP A 386 8.13 -30.25 4.89
N ARG A 387 6.83 -30.14 5.22
CA ARG A 387 5.74 -30.87 4.56
C ARG A 387 4.62 -29.90 4.25
N PRO A 388 4.05 -29.95 3.03
CA PRO A 388 2.91 -29.11 2.69
C PRO A 388 1.74 -29.41 3.63
N ARG A 389 1.11 -28.37 4.14
CA ARG A 389 -0.09 -28.49 4.98
C ARG A 389 -1.28 -28.88 4.11
N LYS A 390 -2.25 -29.60 4.70
CA LYS A 390 -3.53 -29.82 4.02
C LYS A 390 -4.25 -28.47 3.90
N PRO A 391 -4.79 -28.11 2.72
CA PRO A 391 -5.56 -26.89 2.55
C PRO A 391 -6.73 -26.83 3.54
N LYS A 392 -6.95 -25.66 4.16
CA LYS A 392 -8.07 -25.43 5.09
C LYS A 392 -9.43 -25.53 4.38
N ILE A 393 -9.47 -25.18 3.10
CA ILE A 393 -10.68 -25.15 2.27
C ILE A 393 -10.44 -26.06 1.05
N THR A 394 -11.30 -27.05 0.87
CA THR A 394 -11.13 -28.09 -0.17
C THR A 394 -12.24 -28.11 -1.22
N THR A 395 -13.27 -27.27 -1.06
CA THR A 395 -14.40 -27.15 -2.00
C THR A 395 -14.78 -25.70 -2.23
N GLY A 396 -15.46 -25.41 -3.34
CA GLY A 396 -15.95 -24.07 -3.66
C GLY A 396 -14.89 -23.16 -4.27
N TYR A 397 -15.18 -21.86 -4.30
CA TYR A 397 -14.36 -20.88 -5.04
C TYR A 397 -12.93 -20.75 -4.51
N LEU A 398 -12.75 -20.73 -3.18
CA LEU A 398 -11.43 -20.60 -2.57
C LEU A 398 -10.54 -21.83 -2.82
N ALA A 399 -11.13 -23.01 -3.03
CA ALA A 399 -10.38 -24.19 -3.46
C ALA A 399 -9.96 -24.12 -4.94
N ARG A 400 -10.71 -23.40 -5.80
CA ARG A 400 -10.30 -23.13 -7.20
C ARG A 400 -9.20 -22.07 -7.27
N TYR A 401 -9.19 -21.13 -6.33
CA TYR A 401 -8.19 -20.07 -6.25
C TYR A 401 -6.80 -20.57 -5.78
N ALA A 402 -6.78 -21.50 -4.82
CA ALA A 402 -5.57 -21.97 -4.14
C ALA A 402 -4.72 -23.00 -4.92
#